data_AF-A0A2P5YJD5-F1
#
_entry.id   AF-A0A2P5YJD5-F1
#
_cell.length_a   1.000
_cell.length_b   1.000
_cell.length_c   1.000
_cell.angle_alpha   90.00
_cell.angle_beta   90.00
_cell.angle_gamma   90.00
#
_symmetry.space_group_name_H-M   'P 1'
#
loop_
_entity.id
_entity.type
_entity.pdbx_description
1 polymer ?
#
loop_
_entity_poly.entity_id
_entity_poly.type
_entity_poly.pdbx_seq_one_letter_code
_entity_poly.pdbx_strand_id
1 'polypeptide(L)'
;MEMSNDLDRLLFFEQARKISEATYASNPLDADNLTRWAGALLELSQFQSVPDSQKMIQDAISKLEEALSINPRKHDALWCLGNAQTSFAFLTNKEDEARPYFEKAAQYFQQAVDEDPSNDIYLKSLEISAKTATKNKTSSDLKYDICGWIILAVGIVAWVGFAKSQMPPSPPPPPPL
;
A
#
# COMPACT_ATOMS: atom_id res chain seq x y z
N MET A 1 14.15 17.61 -24.27
CA MET A 1 14.94 18.23 -23.18
C MET A 1 14.65 17.59 -21.82
N GLU A 2 13.55 16.83 -21.64
CA GLU A 2 13.24 16.10 -20.39
C GLU A 2 14.15 14.89 -20.14
N MET A 3 14.48 14.11 -21.17
CA MET A 3 15.37 12.95 -21.06
C MET A 3 16.78 13.28 -20.52
N SER A 4 17.26 14.49 -20.80
CA SER A 4 18.54 14.98 -20.25
C SER A 4 18.43 15.23 -18.75
N ASN A 5 17.29 15.75 -18.28
CA ASN A 5 17.03 16.06 -16.88
C ASN A 5 16.82 14.79 -16.05
N ASP A 6 16.16 13.77 -16.60
CA ASP A 6 16.00 12.47 -15.94
C ASP A 6 17.33 11.73 -15.79
N LEU A 7 18.20 11.80 -16.80
CA LEU A 7 19.53 11.20 -16.74
C LEU A 7 20.42 11.90 -15.68
N ASP A 8 20.38 13.23 -15.62
CA ASP A 8 21.12 14.00 -14.62
C ASP A 8 20.61 13.69 -13.20
N ARG A 9 19.29 13.54 -13.03
CA ARG A 9 18.65 13.15 -11.76
C ARG A 9 19.05 11.74 -11.34
N LEU A 10 19.03 10.78 -12.27
CA LEU A 10 19.50 9.41 -12.05
C LEU A 10 20.97 9.37 -11.63
N LEU A 11 21.83 10.12 -12.33
CA LEU A 11 23.26 10.21 -12.01
C LEU A 11 23.48 10.80 -10.62
N PHE A 12 22.72 11.84 -10.27
CA PHE A 12 22.77 12.46 -8.95
C PHE A 12 22.45 11.44 -7.83
N PHE A 13 21.38 10.65 -7.98
CA PHE A 13 21.02 9.66 -6.96
C PHE A 13 21.97 8.46 -6.93
N GLU A 14 22.50 8.01 -8.07
CA GLU A 14 23.55 6.98 -8.09
C GLU A 14 24.82 7.45 -7.38
N GLN A 15 25.22 8.71 -7.60
CA GLN A 15 26.34 9.31 -6.88
C GLN A 15 26.03 9.40 -5.38
N ALA A 16 24.85 9.86 -5.00
CA ALA A 16 24.42 9.93 -3.60
C ALA A 16 24.46 8.55 -2.92
N ARG A 17 24.00 7.49 -3.62
CA ARG A 17 24.08 6.10 -3.15
C ARG A 17 25.52 5.68 -2.89
N LYS A 18 26.42 5.89 -3.86
CA LYS A 18 27.85 5.52 -3.76
C LYS A 18 28.58 6.28 -2.66
N ILE A 19 28.30 7.59 -2.53
CA ILE A 19 28.86 8.41 -1.45
C ILE A 19 28.37 7.87 -0.11
N SER A 20 27.08 7.56 0.02
CA SER A 20 26.52 7.06 1.27
C SER A 20 27.07 5.69 1.64
N GLU A 21 27.29 4.81 0.65
CA GLU A 21 27.94 3.51 0.82
C GLU A 21 29.40 3.66 1.32
N ALA A 22 30.17 4.59 0.73
CA ALA A 22 31.54 4.87 1.16
C ALA A 22 31.59 5.48 2.58
N THR A 23 30.67 6.39 2.89
CA THR A 23 30.52 6.95 4.24
C THR A 23 30.14 5.87 5.24
N TYR A 24 29.23 4.96 4.89
CA TYR A 24 28.83 3.85 5.76
C TYR A 24 30.01 2.91 6.07
N ALA A 25 30.86 2.62 5.08
CA ALA A 25 32.07 1.83 5.32
C ALA A 25 33.03 2.47 6.33
N SER A 26 33.02 3.79 6.45
CA SER A 26 33.86 4.55 7.40
C SER A 26 33.15 4.81 8.73
N ASN A 27 31.82 4.99 8.71
CA ASN A 27 30.98 5.27 9.88
C ASN A 27 29.59 4.62 9.71
N PRO A 28 29.41 3.36 10.14
CA PRO A 28 28.14 2.65 10.00
C PRO A 28 27.07 3.15 10.98
N LEU A 29 27.44 3.95 11.99
CA LEU A 29 26.52 4.49 13.00
C LEU A 29 25.97 5.87 12.63
N ASP A 30 26.10 6.28 11.38
CA ASP A 30 25.55 7.53 10.88
C ASP A 30 24.12 7.33 10.38
N ALA A 31 23.15 7.60 11.25
CA ALA A 31 21.72 7.50 10.93
C ALA A 31 21.29 8.48 9.82
N ASP A 32 21.93 9.65 9.70
CA ASP A 32 21.65 10.62 8.64
C ASP A 32 22.12 10.10 7.28
N ASN A 33 23.32 9.53 7.23
CA ASN A 33 23.84 8.89 6.03
C ASN A 33 22.97 7.71 5.59
N LEU A 34 22.58 6.84 6.52
CA LEU A 34 21.69 5.71 6.24
C LEU A 34 20.33 6.17 5.69
N THR A 35 19.77 7.24 6.25
CA THR A 35 18.50 7.83 5.77
C THR A 35 18.64 8.39 4.35
N ARG A 36 19.76 9.08 4.05
CA ARG A 36 20.06 9.59 2.70
C ARG A 36 20.29 8.46 1.70
N TRP A 37 20.98 7.40 2.12
CA TRP A 37 21.20 6.21 1.30
C TRP A 37 19.88 5.58 0.89
N ALA A 38 18.99 5.36 1.86
CA ALA A 38 17.66 4.82 1.61
C ALA A 38 16.83 5.71 0.68
N GLY A 39 16.85 7.04 0.89
CA GLY A 39 16.17 7.99 0.00
C GLY A 39 16.66 7.88 -1.46
N ALA A 40 17.98 7.80 -1.67
CA ALA A 40 18.56 7.60 -3.00
C ALA A 40 18.13 6.26 -3.63
N LEU A 41 18.08 5.18 -2.84
CA LEU A 41 17.60 3.87 -3.31
C LEU A 41 16.12 3.92 -3.73
N LEU A 42 15.27 4.60 -2.96
CA LEU A 42 13.85 4.77 -3.30
C LEU A 42 13.67 5.55 -4.61
N GLU A 43 14.44 6.62 -4.81
CA GLU A 43 14.39 7.40 -6.04
C GLU A 43 14.88 6.61 -7.26
N LEU A 44 15.99 5.88 -7.12
CA LEU A 44 16.51 5.01 -8.18
C LEU A 44 15.55 3.85 -8.50
N SER A 45 14.85 3.32 -7.51
CA SER A 45 13.92 2.21 -7.69
C SER A 45 12.81 2.52 -8.70
N GLN A 46 12.40 3.79 -8.85
CA GLN A 46 11.33 4.19 -9.77
C GLN A 46 11.70 4.01 -11.26
N PHE A 47 12.99 3.89 -11.57
CA PHE A 47 13.48 3.75 -12.94
C PHE A 47 13.88 2.32 -13.31
N GLN A 48 13.73 1.37 -12.37
CA GLN A 48 14.11 -0.02 -12.57
C GLN A 48 12.92 -0.90 -12.96
N SER A 49 13.21 -2.16 -13.28
CA SER A 49 12.17 -3.18 -13.45
C SER A 49 11.48 -3.46 -12.12
N VAL A 50 10.20 -3.82 -12.12
CA VAL A 50 9.42 -4.13 -10.89
C VAL A 50 10.19 -5.02 -9.88
N PRO A 51 10.80 -6.17 -10.26
CA PRO A 51 11.54 -7.00 -9.30
C PRO A 51 12.81 -6.31 -8.75
N ASP A 52 13.51 -5.53 -9.58
CA ASP A 52 14.68 -4.78 -9.14
C ASP A 52 14.27 -3.62 -8.22
N SER A 53 13.19 -2.91 -8.55
CA SER A 53 12.59 -1.86 -7.73
C SER A 53 12.20 -2.40 -6.35
N GLN A 54 11.53 -3.55 -6.29
CA GLN A 54 11.16 -4.21 -5.04
C GLN A 54 12.40 -4.52 -4.19
N LYS A 55 13.47 -5.03 -4.80
CA LYS A 55 14.72 -5.33 -4.11
C LYS A 55 15.39 -4.05 -3.58
N MET A 56 15.48 -3.00 -4.40
CA MET A 56 16.04 -1.71 -3.98
C MET A 56 15.24 -1.07 -2.84
N ILE A 57 13.91 -1.20 -2.85
CA ILE A 57 13.05 -0.73 -1.76
C ILE A 57 13.27 -1.55 -0.48
N GLN A 58 13.44 -2.87 -0.57
CA GLN A 58 13.79 -3.71 0.59
C GLN A 58 15.15 -3.35 1.17
N ASP A 59 16.14 -3.09 0.32
CA ASP A 59 17.46 -2.60 0.75
C ASP A 59 17.33 -1.24 1.46
N ALA A 60 16.51 -0.33 0.91
CA ALA A 60 16.23 0.96 1.54
C ALA A 60 15.55 0.82 2.92
N ILE A 61 14.56 -0.06 3.04
CA ILE A 61 13.88 -0.38 4.31
C ILE A 61 14.91 -0.87 5.33
N SER A 62 15.78 -1.81 4.94
CA SER A 62 16.82 -2.34 5.84
C SER A 62 17.74 -1.23 6.36
N LYS A 63 18.12 -0.27 5.49
CA LYS A 63 18.96 0.87 5.88
C LYS A 63 18.25 1.85 6.80
N LEU A 64 16.94 2.04 6.62
CA LEU A 64 16.15 2.90 7.51
C LEU A 64 15.91 2.25 8.87
N GLU A 65 15.66 0.94 8.92
CA GLU A 65 15.55 0.19 10.18
C GLU A 65 16.88 0.21 10.96
N GLU A 66 18.01 0.15 10.26
CA GLU A 66 19.34 0.35 10.84
C GLU A 66 19.50 1.79 11.39
N ALA A 67 19.07 2.81 10.63
CA ALA A 67 19.07 4.20 11.10
C ALA A 67 18.22 4.40 12.37
N LEU A 68 17.05 3.75 12.44
CA LEU A 68 16.19 3.78 13.63
C LEU A 68 16.75 2.99 14.81
N SER A 69 17.54 1.94 14.55
CA SER A 69 18.24 1.22 15.61
C SER A 69 19.30 2.10 16.29
N ILE A 70 19.88 3.05 15.53
CA ILE A 70 20.84 4.04 16.04
C ILE A 70 20.10 5.22 16.69
N ASN A 71 19.07 5.77 16.02
CA ASN A 71 18.26 6.87 16.53
C ASN A 71 16.76 6.56 16.35
N PRO A 72 16.10 5.99 17.38
CA PRO A 72 14.70 5.59 17.31
C PRO A 72 13.72 6.74 17.10
N ARG A 73 14.12 7.97 17.43
CA ARG A 73 13.29 9.18 17.32
C ARG A 73 13.54 9.98 16.04
N LYS A 74 14.22 9.38 15.06
CA LYS A 74 14.52 10.04 13.80
C LYS A 74 13.28 10.08 12.90
N HIS A 75 12.52 11.17 13.01
CA HIS A 75 11.30 11.42 12.25
C HIS A 75 11.49 11.31 10.72
N ASP A 76 12.62 11.77 10.17
CA ASP A 76 12.94 11.65 8.74
C ASP A 76 13.02 10.18 8.29
N ALA A 77 13.64 9.31 9.11
CA ALA A 77 13.77 7.90 8.79
C ALA A 77 12.40 7.18 8.87
N LEU A 78 11.57 7.56 9.85
CA LEU A 78 10.18 7.09 9.97
C LEU A 78 9.37 7.48 8.74
N TRP A 79 9.43 8.74 8.32
CA TRP A 79 8.72 9.21 7.13
C TRP A 79 9.21 8.50 5.85
N CYS A 80 10.52 8.33 5.68
CA CYS A 80 11.09 7.57 4.57
C CYS A 80 10.65 6.10 4.57
N LEU A 81 10.50 5.46 5.74
CA LEU A 81 9.95 4.10 5.85
C LEU A 81 8.51 4.04 5.37
N GLY A 82 7.68 5.01 5.76
CA GLY A 82 6.31 5.11 5.27
C GLY A 82 6.24 5.18 3.75
N ASN A 83 7.10 5.99 3.12
CA ASN A 83 7.20 6.06 1.67
C ASN A 83 7.70 4.75 1.05
N ALA A 84 8.71 4.12 1.63
CA ALA A 84 9.23 2.84 1.15
C ALA A 84 8.15 1.74 1.15
N GLN A 85 7.40 1.63 2.26
CA GLN A 85 6.30 0.67 2.38
C GLN A 85 5.17 0.97 1.38
N THR A 86 4.85 2.25 1.19
CA THR A 86 3.86 2.69 0.19
C THR A 86 4.28 2.31 -1.23
N SER A 87 5.54 2.58 -1.61
CA SER A 87 6.09 2.19 -2.91
C SER A 87 6.10 0.66 -3.08
N PHE A 88 6.46 -0.09 -2.03
CA PHE A 88 6.40 -1.55 -2.05
C PHE A 88 4.97 -2.07 -2.25
N ALA A 89 3.99 -1.45 -1.59
CA ALA A 89 2.58 -1.77 -1.75
C ALA A 89 2.10 -1.52 -3.18
N PHE A 90 2.50 -0.41 -3.80
CA PHE A 90 2.15 -0.11 -5.19
C PHE A 90 2.77 -1.08 -6.21
N LEU A 91 3.94 -1.63 -5.91
CA LEU A 91 4.57 -2.66 -6.74
C LEU A 91 4.00 -4.07 -6.49
N THR A 92 3.15 -4.23 -5.47
CA THR A 92 2.52 -5.50 -5.14
C THR A 92 1.22 -5.66 -5.96
N ASN A 93 1.23 -6.59 -6.93
CA ASN A 93 0.12 -6.78 -7.87
C ASN A 93 -1.23 -7.17 -7.25
N LYS A 94 -1.26 -7.62 -5.99
CA LYS A 94 -2.48 -8.06 -5.31
C LYS A 94 -2.84 -7.08 -4.21
N GLU A 95 -4.03 -6.51 -4.31
CA GLU A 95 -4.57 -5.53 -3.36
C GLU A 95 -4.57 -6.08 -1.92
N ASP A 96 -4.91 -7.37 -1.75
CA ASP A 96 -4.94 -8.04 -0.45
C ASP A 96 -3.55 -8.17 0.18
N GLU A 97 -2.50 -8.37 -0.64
CA GLU A 97 -1.12 -8.44 -0.18
C GLU A 97 -0.50 -7.03 0.00
N ALA A 98 -1.02 -6.02 -0.71
CA ALA A 98 -0.58 -4.62 -0.62
C ALA A 98 -1.11 -3.90 0.63
N ARG A 99 -2.32 -4.26 1.08
CA ARG A 99 -2.99 -3.66 2.24
C ARG A 99 -2.14 -3.59 3.52
N PRO A 100 -1.50 -4.66 4.01
CA PRO A 100 -0.69 -4.59 5.22
C PRO A 100 0.48 -3.60 5.09
N TYR A 101 1.03 -3.43 3.88
CA TYR A 101 2.09 -2.46 3.63
C TYR A 101 1.58 -1.01 3.70
N PHE A 102 0.37 -0.72 3.18
CA PHE A 102 -0.26 0.59 3.35
C PHE A 102 -0.60 0.91 4.82
N GLU A 103 -1.10 -0.08 5.56
CA GLU A 103 -1.38 0.09 7.00
C GLU A 103 -0.08 0.33 7.79
N LYS A 104 1.00 -0.40 7.47
CA LYS A 104 2.31 -0.18 8.06
C LYS A 104 2.90 1.18 7.68
N ALA A 105 2.70 1.64 6.44
CA ALA A 105 3.11 2.97 6.00
C ALA A 105 2.43 4.07 6.82
N ALA A 106 1.11 3.97 7.01
CA ALA A 106 0.33 4.92 7.81
C ALA A 106 0.82 4.98 9.26
N GLN A 107 1.19 3.85 9.86
CA GLN A 107 1.77 3.81 11.21
C GLN A 107 3.10 4.59 11.28
N TYR A 108 3.99 4.41 10.31
CA TYR A 108 5.25 5.15 10.28
C TYR A 108 5.06 6.65 10.03
N PHE A 109 4.11 7.04 9.17
CA PHE A 109 3.78 8.45 8.99
C PHE A 109 3.20 9.07 10.27
N GLN A 110 2.35 8.33 11.00
CA GLN A 110 1.85 8.80 12.28
C GLN A 110 2.99 8.99 13.29
N GLN A 111 3.92 8.03 13.39
CA GLN A 111 5.09 8.16 14.27
C GLN A 111 5.96 9.37 13.88
N ALA A 112 6.16 9.63 12.59
CA ALA A 112 6.90 10.81 12.14
C ALA A 112 6.19 12.13 12.53
N VAL A 113 4.85 12.18 12.43
CA VAL A 113 4.04 13.32 12.88
C VAL A 113 4.09 13.47 14.40
N ASP A 114 4.06 12.38 15.16
CA ASP A 114 4.11 12.42 16.62
C ASP A 114 5.45 12.97 17.13
N GLU A 115 6.54 12.71 16.39
CA GLU A 115 7.87 13.23 16.68
C GLU A 115 8.07 14.68 16.20
N ASP A 116 7.54 15.07 15.04
CA ASP A 116 7.53 16.45 14.55
C ASP A 116 6.17 16.85 13.95
N PRO A 117 5.23 17.33 14.79
CA PRO A 117 3.88 17.70 14.36
C PRO A 117 3.83 18.98 13.52
N SER A 118 4.91 19.76 13.50
CA SER A 118 4.96 21.04 12.76
C SER A 118 5.34 20.84 11.30
N ASN A 119 5.74 19.62 10.92
CA ASN A 119 6.17 19.31 9.57
C ASN A 119 4.97 19.04 8.63
N ASP A 120 4.68 20.02 7.77
CA ASP A 120 3.61 19.92 6.77
C ASP A 120 3.73 18.70 5.85
N ILE A 121 4.94 18.23 5.57
CA ILE A 121 5.16 17.07 4.69
C ILE A 121 4.62 15.80 5.35
N TYR A 122 4.85 15.64 6.65
CA TYR A 122 4.43 14.45 7.39
C TYR A 122 2.92 14.41 7.54
N LEU A 123 2.32 15.57 7.88
CA LEU A 123 0.87 15.71 7.95
C LEU A 123 0.20 15.36 6.62
N LYS A 124 0.75 15.86 5.50
CA LYS A 124 0.24 15.53 4.15
C LYS A 124 0.39 14.04 3.84
N SER A 125 1.54 13.43 4.11
CA SER A 125 1.75 12.00 3.87
C SER A 125 0.79 11.13 4.68
N LEU A 126 0.56 11.48 5.95
CA LEU A 126 -0.41 10.80 6.81
C LEU A 126 -1.83 10.95 6.25
N GLU A 127 -2.25 12.17 5.90
CA GLU A 127 -3.58 12.44 5.32
C GLU A 127 -3.81 11.66 4.02
N ILE A 128 -2.81 11.63 3.13
CA ILE A 128 -2.87 10.88 1.87
C ILE A 128 -3.02 9.39 2.16
N SER A 129 -2.25 8.84 3.10
CA SER A 129 -2.33 7.42 3.48
C SER A 129 -3.69 7.03 4.07
N ALA A 130 -4.31 7.92 4.84
CA ALA A 130 -5.64 7.69 5.41
C ALA A 130 -6.75 7.71 4.33
N LYS A 131 -6.61 8.59 3.33
CA LYS A 131 -7.54 8.67 2.19
C LYS A 131 -7.46 7.44 1.28
N THR A 132 -6.28 6.86 1.09
CA THR A 132 -6.13 5.64 0.29
C THR A 132 -6.66 4.41 1.02
N ALA A 133 -6.44 4.30 2.33
CA ALA A 133 -7.00 3.21 3.14
C ALA A 133 -8.55 3.19 3.15
N THR A 134 -9.18 4.37 3.23
CA THR A 134 -10.65 4.47 3.24
C THR A 134 -11.27 4.13 1.88
N LYS A 135 -10.68 4.56 0.76
CA LYS A 135 -11.17 4.19 -0.59
C LYS A 135 -11.14 2.69 -0.85
N ASN A 136 -10.08 2.00 -0.43
CA ASN A 136 -9.96 0.56 -0.66
C ASN A 136 -11.02 -0.23 0.11
N LYS A 137 -11.35 0.19 1.35
CA LYS A 137 -12.40 -0.44 2.16
C LYS A 137 -13.79 -0.31 1.51
N THR A 138 -14.17 0.89 1.07
CA THR A 138 -15.49 1.10 0.44
C THR A 138 -15.63 0.37 -0.90
N SER A 139 -14.55 0.28 -1.68
CA SER A 139 -14.52 -0.45 -2.95
C SER A 139 -14.68 -1.96 -2.76
N SER A 140 -14.00 -2.53 -1.77
CA SER A 140 -14.10 -3.96 -1.47
C SER A 140 -15.45 -4.31 -0.85
N ASP A 141 -15.95 -3.55 0.12
CA ASP A 141 -17.28 -3.75 0.72
C ASP A 141 -18.40 -3.68 -0.35
N LEU A 142 -18.32 -2.73 -1.29
CA LEU A 142 -19.28 -2.62 -2.39
C LEU A 142 -19.30 -3.85 -3.30
N LYS A 143 -18.13 -4.43 -3.60
CA LYS A 143 -18.03 -5.67 -4.40
C LYS A 143 -18.68 -6.85 -3.67
N TYR A 144 -18.42 -7.01 -2.38
CA TYR A 144 -19.01 -8.11 -1.59
C TYR A 144 -20.51 -7.95 -1.40
N ASP A 145 -21.02 -6.73 -1.24
CA ASP A 145 -22.45 -6.46 -1.11
C ASP A 145 -23.19 -6.74 -2.43
N ILE A 146 -22.65 -6.31 -3.58
CA ILE A 146 -23.22 -6.65 -4.90
C ILE A 146 -23.26 -8.17 -5.12
N CYS A 147 -22.18 -8.89 -4.79
CA CYS A 147 -22.15 -10.35 -4.87
C CYS A 147 -23.19 -11.00 -3.94
N GLY A 148 -23.34 -10.49 -2.72
CA GLY A 148 -24.34 -10.97 -1.75
C GLY A 148 -25.78 -10.82 -2.25
N TRP A 149 -26.10 -9.69 -2.87
CA TRP A 149 -27.43 -9.42 -3.43
C TRP A 149 -27.75 -10.25 -4.66
N ILE A 150 -26.76 -10.49 -5.55
CA ILE A 150 -26.94 -11.38 -6.71
C ILE A 150 -27.23 -12.81 -6.24
N ILE A 151 -26.48 -13.31 -5.23
CA ILE A 151 -26.69 -14.64 -4.68
C ILE A 151 -28.08 -14.75 -4.02
N LEU A 152 -28.51 -13.73 -3.27
CA LEU A 152 -29.84 -13.68 -2.66
C LEU A 152 -30.95 -13.69 -3.71
N ALA A 153 -30.83 -12.89 -4.77
CA ALA A 153 -31.82 -12.81 -5.84
C ALA A 153 -31.96 -14.13 -6.61
N VAL A 154 -30.83 -14.80 -6.94
CA VAL A 154 -30.83 -16.12 -7.58
C VAL A 154 -31.48 -17.17 -6.67
N GLY A 155 -31.20 -17.13 -5.36
CA GLY A 155 -31.83 -18.01 -4.37
C GLY A 155 -33.36 -17.85 -4.30
N ILE A 156 -33.87 -16.61 -4.31
CA ILE A 156 -35.31 -16.33 -4.29
C ILE A 156 -36.00 -16.81 -5.57
N VAL A 157 -35.39 -16.59 -6.74
CA VAL A 157 -35.95 -17.04 -8.04
C VAL A 157 -36.03 -18.57 -8.10
N ALA A 158 -35.00 -19.29 -7.62
CA ALA A 158 -35.03 -20.74 -7.55
C ALA A 158 -36.12 -21.26 -6.57
N TRP A 159 -36.31 -20.60 -5.42
CA TRP A 159 -37.32 -20.98 -4.43
C TRP A 159 -38.75 -20.79 -4.94
N VAL A 160 -39.04 -19.65 -5.58
CA VAL A 160 -40.37 -19.34 -6.12
C VAL A 160 -40.73 -20.26 -7.29
N GLY A 161 -39.74 -20.64 -8.12
CA GLY A 161 -39.93 -21.64 -9.18
C GLY A 161 -40.26 -23.03 -8.63
N PHE A 162 -39.67 -23.42 -7.51
CA PHE A 162 -39.93 -24.70 -6.85
C PHE A 162 -41.31 -24.76 -6.19
N ALA A 163 -41.76 -23.69 -5.53
CA ALA A 163 -43.05 -23.64 -4.85
C ALA A 163 -44.26 -23.74 -5.79
N LYS A 164 -44.14 -23.25 -7.03
CA LYS A 164 -45.23 -23.30 -8.01
C LYS A 164 -45.47 -24.70 -8.60
N SER A 165 -44.49 -25.59 -8.42
CA SER A 165 -44.51 -26.97 -8.94
C SER A 165 -45.14 -27.99 -7.99
N GLN A 166 -45.43 -27.62 -6.73
CA GLN A 166 -45.96 -28.52 -5.70
C GLN A 166 -47.43 -28.27 -5.30
N MET A 167 -48.20 -27.51 -6.09
CA MET A 167 -49.63 -27.37 -5.80
C MET A 167 -50.38 -28.67 -6.17
N PRO A 168 -51.08 -29.34 -5.22
CA PRO A 168 -51.88 -30.52 -5.53
C PRO A 168 -53.01 -30.15 -6.50
N PRO A 169 -53.37 -31.03 -7.45
CA PRO A 169 -54.40 -30.75 -8.44
C PRO A 169 -55.75 -30.43 -7.77
N SER A 170 -56.43 -29.40 -8.28
CA SER A 170 -57.71 -28.94 -7.77
C SER A 170 -58.76 -30.06 -7.78
N PRO A 171 -59.58 -30.22 -6.72
CA PRO A 171 -60.60 -31.25 -6.66
C PRO A 171 -61.66 -31.06 -7.76
N PRO A 172 -62.17 -32.15 -8.35
CA PRO A 172 -63.15 -32.08 -9.44
C PRO A 172 -64.50 -31.49 -8.96
N PRO A 173 -65.21 -30.75 -9.83
CA PRO A 173 -66.47 -30.12 -9.48
C PRO A 173 -67.57 -31.17 -9.20
N PRO A 174 -68.51 -30.86 -8.27
CA PRO A 174 -69.57 -31.79 -7.90
C PRO A 174 -70.57 -32.03 -9.05
N PRO A 175 -71.14 -33.23 -9.16
CA PRO A 175 -72.07 -33.57 -10.23
C PRO A 175 -73.38 -32.77 -10.13
N PRO A 176 -73.99 -32.40 -11.26
CA PRO A 176 -75.26 -31.69 -11.28
C PRO A 176 -76.41 -32.59 -10.81
N LEU A 177 -77.35 -31.98 -10.06
CA LEU A 177 -78.58 -32.60 -9.54
C LEU A 177 -79.62 -32.86 -10.63
#